data_AF-R5IZP8-F1
#
_entry.id   AF-R5IZP8-F1
#
_cell.length_a   1.000
_cell.length_b   1.000
_cell.length_c   1.000
_cell.angle_alpha   90.00
_cell.angle_beta   90.00
_cell.angle_gamma   90.00
#
_symmetry.space_group_name_H-M   'P 1'
#
loop_
_entity.id
_entity.type
_entity.pdbx_description
1 polymer ?
#
loop_
_entity_poly.entity_id
_entity_poly.type
_entity_poly.pdbx_seq_one_letter_code
_entity_poly.pdbx_strand_id
1 'polypeptide(L)'
;MAFCPYCGSKIEETAKFCTECGAKLTQPEPTQPQTTRADGFPPPPERPAAQSAPPQKPKKKSKAPLVIGIIAGVLVLSAVLWGLVGRRLFAPYQPAEPVDPSMNAVSQTAFWNGSWYGWWMIESGTGAYEDNAGSWWDACAQIELDADGSGTLTLWDDSCEAGQIIADAQVQASTDLTTSGRLVSTGGSFFDCSLDGADAWYIDAAPSESMPYSEMICISGVYTDPENSEDSFVYTVYLRPWGMDWEDVRTDDETRLPYFYDDWYLPLIEAGASMPNAIGGTLA
;
A
#
# COMPACT_ATOMS: atom_id res chain seq x y z
N MET A 1 11.77 8.91 -30.15
CA MET A 1 10.66 8.53 -29.25
C MET A 1 11.29 7.91 -28.02
N ALA A 2 10.95 8.41 -26.83
CA ALA A 2 11.50 7.92 -25.57
C ALA A 2 10.45 7.12 -24.79
N PHE A 3 10.91 6.23 -23.91
CA PHE A 3 10.07 5.45 -23.02
C PHE A 3 10.43 5.77 -21.57
N CYS A 4 9.44 5.81 -20.69
CA CYS A 4 9.65 6.03 -19.27
C CYS A 4 10.47 4.87 -18.69
N PRO A 5 11.63 5.11 -18.06
CA PRO A 5 12.45 4.03 -17.50
C PRO A 5 11.82 3.38 -16.26
N TYR A 6 10.74 3.96 -15.71
CA TYR A 6 10.08 3.47 -14.50
C TYR A 6 8.82 2.65 -14.79
N CYS A 7 8.11 2.89 -15.90
CA CYS A 7 6.85 2.18 -16.20
C CYS A 7 6.69 1.77 -17.67
N GLY A 8 7.67 2.04 -18.53
CA GLY A 8 7.65 1.61 -19.94
C GLY A 8 6.68 2.37 -20.85
N SER A 9 5.95 3.36 -20.35
CA SER A 9 5.02 4.16 -21.17
C SER A 9 5.77 5.06 -22.16
N LYS A 10 5.12 5.36 -23.30
CA LYS A 10 5.66 6.29 -24.30
C LYS A 10 5.66 7.71 -23.73
N ILE A 11 6.79 8.41 -23.86
CA ILE A 11 6.96 9.78 -23.38
C ILE A 11 7.54 10.68 -24.48
N GLU A 12 7.21 11.95 -24.41
CA GLU A 12 7.87 12.96 -25.24
C GLU A 12 9.31 13.18 -24.76
N GLU A 13 10.25 13.37 -25.68
CA GLU A 13 11.70 13.44 -25.38
C GLU A 13 12.07 14.62 -24.46
N THR A 14 11.20 15.63 -24.34
CA THR A 14 11.39 16.79 -23.46
C THR A 14 10.50 16.77 -22.21
N ALA A 15 9.76 15.68 -21.97
CA ALA A 15 8.89 15.55 -20.81
C ALA A 15 9.72 15.49 -19.52
N LYS A 16 9.47 16.41 -18.58
CA LYS A 16 10.13 16.44 -17.26
C LYS A 16 9.54 15.44 -16.28
N PHE A 17 8.35 14.93 -16.55
CA PHE A 17 7.61 13.98 -15.74
C PHE A 17 6.81 13.05 -16.65
N CYS A 18 6.66 11.79 -16.26
CA CYS A 18 5.77 10.84 -16.92
C CYS A 18 4.32 11.16 -16.57
N THR A 19 3.43 11.24 -17.56
CA THR A 19 2.01 11.49 -17.34
C THR A 19 1.26 10.26 -16.81
N GLU A 20 1.79 9.06 -17.04
CA GLU A 20 1.14 7.81 -16.62
C GLU A 20 1.49 7.42 -15.18
N CYS A 21 2.78 7.46 -14.79
CA CYS A 21 3.20 7.05 -13.45
C CYS A 21 3.66 8.21 -12.55
N GLY A 22 3.68 9.45 -13.05
CA GLY A 22 4.11 10.62 -12.29
C GLY A 22 5.62 10.75 -12.03
N ALA A 23 6.43 9.78 -12.47
CA ALA A 23 7.87 9.77 -12.22
C ALA A 23 8.58 10.98 -12.86
N LYS A 24 9.50 11.61 -12.11
CA LYS A 24 10.28 12.75 -12.60
C LYS A 24 11.41 12.26 -13.52
N LEU A 25 11.30 12.61 -14.79
CA LEU A 25 12.25 12.26 -15.83
C LEU A 25 13.35 13.32 -15.84
N THR A 26 14.38 13.08 -15.03
CA THR A 26 15.55 13.95 -15.00
C THR A 26 16.48 13.52 -16.13
N GLN A 27 16.69 14.39 -17.11
CA GLN A 27 17.70 14.16 -18.14
C GLN A 27 19.08 14.08 -17.47
N PRO A 28 19.89 13.03 -17.70
CA PRO A 28 21.25 13.00 -17.19
C PRO A 28 22.07 14.11 -17.87
N GLU A 29 22.67 14.96 -17.04
CA GLU A 29 23.64 15.96 -17.47
C GLU A 29 24.83 15.25 -18.15
N PRO A 30 25.39 15.76 -19.26
CA PRO A 30 26.44 15.07 -19.98
C PRO A 30 27.68 14.92 -19.09
N THR A 31 28.12 13.67 -18.90
CA THR A 31 29.39 13.33 -18.25
C THR A 31 30.55 14.08 -18.92
N GLN A 32 31.15 15.02 -18.20
CA GLN A 32 32.40 15.66 -18.61
C GLN A 32 33.58 14.74 -18.25
N PRO A 33 34.55 14.51 -19.16
CA PRO A 33 35.66 13.58 -18.92
C PRO A 33 36.57 14.03 -17.77
N GLN A 34 36.91 13.11 -16.87
CA GLN A 34 37.93 13.30 -15.84
C GLN A 34 39.31 13.51 -16.49
N THR A 35 39.86 14.72 -16.35
CA THR A 35 41.29 14.96 -16.52
C THR A 35 42.01 14.82 -15.19
N THR A 36 42.92 13.85 -15.14
CA THR A 36 44.01 13.73 -14.17
C THR A 36 44.83 15.02 -14.10
N ARG A 37 45.03 15.60 -12.91
CA ARG A 37 46.22 16.39 -12.61
C ARG A 37 46.57 16.40 -11.12
N ALA A 38 47.87 16.18 -10.90
CA ALA A 38 48.58 16.14 -9.64
C ALA A 38 48.71 17.50 -8.94
N ASP A 39 48.98 17.40 -7.63
CA ASP A 39 49.74 18.29 -6.74
C ASP A 39 49.37 19.77 -6.60
N GLY A 40 48.88 20.10 -5.39
CA GLY A 40 49.56 21.04 -4.50
C GLY A 40 49.28 22.54 -4.66
N PHE A 41 48.29 23.06 -3.94
CA PHE A 41 48.38 24.23 -3.02
C PHE A 41 46.98 24.56 -2.44
N PRO A 42 46.82 24.85 -1.13
CA PRO A 42 45.54 25.33 -0.61
C PRO A 42 45.40 26.86 -0.79
N PRO A 43 44.24 27.40 -1.19
CA PRO A 43 43.99 28.84 -1.15
C PRO A 43 43.67 29.33 0.28
N PRO A 44 43.99 30.60 0.60
CA PRO A 44 43.87 31.18 1.94
C PRO A 44 42.42 31.61 2.28
N PRO A 45 42.09 31.86 3.56
CA PRO A 45 40.73 32.22 3.95
C PRO A 45 40.51 33.74 3.87
N GLU A 46 39.45 34.18 3.19
CA GLU A 46 38.98 35.56 3.27
C GLU A 46 37.54 35.68 3.80
N ARG A 47 37.39 36.68 4.67
CA ARG A 47 36.30 36.95 5.61
C ARG A 47 35.11 37.68 4.96
N PRO A 48 33.94 37.71 5.63
CA PRO A 48 32.72 38.28 5.09
C PRO A 48 32.57 39.79 5.40
N ALA A 49 32.14 40.57 4.41
CA ALA A 49 31.46 41.87 4.50
C ALA A 49 31.23 42.37 3.04
N ALA A 50 30.19 43.09 2.64
CA ALA A 50 29.16 43.82 3.34
C ALA A 50 27.92 43.95 2.45
N GLN A 51 26.78 44.15 3.09
CA GLN A 51 25.49 44.52 2.51
C GLN A 51 25.58 45.87 1.80
N SER A 52 25.03 45.97 0.59
CA SER A 52 24.74 47.25 -0.06
C SER A 52 23.25 47.56 0.08
N ALA A 53 22.94 48.68 0.73
CA ALA A 53 21.60 49.22 0.86
C ALA A 53 21.14 49.87 -0.47
N PRO A 54 19.85 49.80 -0.82
CA PRO A 54 19.33 50.42 -2.04
C PRO A 54 19.13 51.94 -1.90
N PRO A 55 19.23 52.70 -3.01
CA PRO A 55 19.25 54.16 -3.00
C PRO A 55 17.86 54.79 -2.80
N GLN A 56 17.82 55.88 -2.05
CA GLN A 56 16.62 56.67 -1.79
C GLN A 56 16.22 57.51 -3.01
N LYS A 57 14.93 57.46 -3.39
CA LYS A 57 14.31 58.35 -4.40
C LYS A 57 13.66 59.59 -3.75
N PRO A 58 13.63 60.73 -4.45
CA PRO A 58 13.31 62.04 -3.87
C PRO A 58 11.82 62.25 -3.59
N LYS A 59 11.54 62.94 -2.47
CA LYS A 59 10.21 63.31 -1.97
C LYS A 59 9.50 64.33 -2.88
N LYS A 60 8.22 64.09 -3.19
CA LYS A 60 7.28 65.11 -3.68
C LYS A 60 6.07 65.23 -2.74
N LYS A 61 5.59 66.47 -2.60
CA LYS A 61 4.73 67.00 -1.53
C LYS A 61 3.29 66.43 -1.48
N SER A 62 2.74 66.56 -0.28
CA SER A 62 1.52 66.01 0.35
C SER A 62 0.15 66.25 -0.28
N LYS A 63 -0.77 65.29 -0.07
CA LYS A 63 -2.18 65.52 0.28
C LYS A 63 -2.59 64.55 1.40
N ALA A 64 -2.24 64.90 2.65
CA ALA A 64 -2.17 63.97 3.78
C ALA A 64 -3.44 63.72 4.63
N PRO A 65 -4.55 64.49 4.62
CA PRO A 65 -5.61 64.19 5.61
C PRO A 65 -6.83 63.38 5.11
N LEU A 66 -7.08 63.25 3.80
CA LEU A 66 -8.33 62.61 3.33
C LEU A 66 -8.24 61.07 3.19
N VAL A 67 -7.07 60.54 2.85
CA VAL A 67 -6.89 59.10 2.54
C VAL A 67 -6.84 58.25 3.83
N ILE A 68 -6.35 58.80 4.94
CA ILE A 68 -6.20 58.07 6.21
C ILE A 68 -7.57 57.77 6.84
N GLY A 69 -8.54 58.68 6.75
CA GLY A 69 -9.89 58.47 7.28
C GLY A 69 -10.67 57.38 6.54
N ILE A 70 -10.51 57.30 5.21
CA ILE A 70 -11.16 56.28 4.39
C ILE A 70 -10.52 54.90 4.64
N ILE A 71 -9.19 54.83 4.73
CA ILE A 71 -8.50 53.56 5.02
C ILE A 71 -8.85 53.07 6.43
N ALA A 72 -8.88 53.95 7.44
CA ALA A 72 -9.28 53.56 8.80
C ALA A 72 -10.76 53.10 8.84
N GLY A 73 -11.67 53.80 8.15
CA GLY A 73 -13.06 53.40 8.05
C GLY A 73 -13.27 52.05 7.35
N VAL A 74 -12.56 51.81 6.25
CA VAL A 74 -12.61 50.53 5.51
C VAL A 74 -11.98 49.41 6.33
N LEU A 75 -10.89 49.65 7.04
CA LEU A 75 -10.26 48.64 7.90
C LEU A 75 -11.19 48.25 9.06
N VAL A 76 -11.83 49.22 9.72
CA VAL A 76 -12.80 48.94 10.79
C VAL A 76 -14.03 48.20 10.26
N LEU A 77 -14.59 48.62 9.11
CA LEU A 77 -15.71 47.92 8.48
C LEU A 77 -15.32 46.50 8.06
N SER A 78 -14.11 46.30 7.52
CA SER A 78 -13.61 44.97 7.16
C SER A 78 -13.39 44.08 8.39
N ALA A 79 -12.90 44.61 9.51
CA ALA A 79 -12.75 43.88 10.75
C ALA A 79 -14.09 43.51 11.39
N VAL A 80 -15.10 44.40 11.31
CA VAL A 80 -16.46 44.12 11.78
C VAL A 80 -17.16 43.09 10.88
N LEU A 81 -17.02 43.19 9.56
CA LEU A 81 -17.52 42.17 8.63
C LEU A 81 -16.81 40.82 8.83
N TRP A 82 -15.49 40.82 9.03
CA TRP A 82 -14.74 39.59 9.31
C TRP A 82 -15.14 38.98 10.66
N GLY A 83 -15.37 39.80 11.70
CA GLY A 83 -15.83 39.32 13.00
C GLY A 83 -17.26 38.75 12.97
N LEU A 84 -18.15 39.33 12.17
CA LEU A 84 -19.54 38.89 12.04
C LEU A 84 -19.71 37.66 11.12
N VAL A 85 -18.94 37.57 10.04
CA VAL A 85 -18.97 36.43 9.10
C VAL A 85 -18.07 35.28 9.59
N GLY A 86 -16.89 35.59 10.13
CA GLY A 86 -15.96 34.60 10.67
C GLY A 86 -16.54 33.81 11.85
N ARG A 87 -17.32 34.46 12.73
CA ARG A 87 -18.02 33.75 13.82
C ARG A 87 -19.10 32.77 13.36
N ARG A 88 -19.60 32.88 12.13
CA ARG A 88 -20.60 31.96 11.57
C ARG A 88 -19.99 30.85 10.70
N LEU A 89 -18.79 31.06 10.16
CA LEU A 89 -18.10 30.08 9.31
C LEU A 89 -17.06 29.24 10.05
N PHE A 90 -16.58 29.70 11.21
CA PHE A 90 -15.69 28.94 12.09
C PHE A 90 -16.47 28.53 13.33
N ALA A 91 -17.36 27.54 13.19
CA ALA A 91 -17.67 26.70 14.35
C ALA A 91 -16.33 26.17 14.87
N PRO A 92 -16.00 26.29 16.18
CA PRO A 92 -14.77 25.71 16.70
C PRO A 92 -14.81 24.23 16.35
N TYR A 93 -13.82 23.78 15.58
CA TYR A 93 -13.58 22.35 15.36
C TYR A 93 -13.62 21.70 16.74
N GLN A 94 -14.70 20.98 17.03
CA GLN A 94 -14.72 20.05 18.13
C GLN A 94 -13.88 18.89 17.60
N PRO A 95 -12.70 18.64 18.18
CA PRO A 95 -12.02 17.39 17.89
C PRO A 95 -13.03 16.28 18.17
N ALA A 96 -13.21 15.36 17.23
CA ALA A 96 -13.90 14.12 17.54
C ALA A 96 -13.26 13.56 18.83
N GLU A 97 -14.08 13.06 19.75
CA GLU A 97 -13.57 12.38 20.93
C GLU A 97 -12.53 11.35 20.46
N PRO A 98 -11.35 11.26 21.11
CA PRO A 98 -10.34 10.30 20.72
C PRO A 98 -10.98 8.92 20.78
N VAL A 99 -11.14 8.29 19.60
CA VAL A 99 -11.59 6.91 19.51
C VAL A 99 -10.56 6.09 20.28
N ASP A 100 -11.03 5.33 21.27
CA ASP A 100 -10.18 4.41 22.01
C ASP A 100 -9.54 3.43 21.01
N PRO A 101 -8.21 3.43 20.86
CA PRO A 101 -7.52 2.53 19.94
C PRO A 101 -7.86 1.05 20.20
N SER A 102 -8.25 0.70 21.44
CA SER A 102 -8.66 -0.67 21.78
C SER A 102 -9.95 -1.09 21.08
N MET A 103 -10.89 -0.17 20.81
CA MET A 103 -12.13 -0.50 20.11
C MET A 103 -11.89 -0.81 18.62
N ASN A 104 -10.93 -0.12 18.00
CA ASN A 104 -10.48 -0.43 16.64
C ASN A 104 -9.70 -1.74 16.60
N ALA A 105 -8.90 -2.05 17.61
CA ALA A 105 -8.19 -3.33 17.69
C ALA A 105 -9.16 -4.51 17.85
N VAL A 106 -10.21 -4.36 18.66
CA VAL A 106 -11.24 -5.40 18.85
C VAL A 106 -12.10 -5.61 17.59
N SER A 107 -12.43 -4.56 16.83
CA SER A 107 -13.16 -4.73 15.55
C SER A 107 -12.28 -5.33 14.46
N GLN A 108 -10.99 -5.00 14.43
CA GLN A 108 -10.04 -5.56 13.46
C GLN A 108 -9.79 -7.04 13.72
N THR A 109 -9.50 -7.44 14.96
CA THR A 109 -9.30 -8.86 15.30
C THR A 109 -10.53 -9.71 14.97
N ALA A 110 -11.74 -9.18 15.14
CA ALA A 110 -12.98 -9.86 14.75
C ALA A 110 -13.13 -10.07 13.23
N PHE A 111 -12.59 -9.16 12.40
CA PHE A 111 -12.59 -9.33 10.95
C PHE A 111 -11.56 -10.38 10.51
N TRP A 112 -10.33 -10.29 11.04
CA TRP A 112 -9.21 -11.12 10.60
C TRP A 112 -9.27 -12.55 11.11
N ASN A 113 -9.68 -12.75 12.37
CA ASN A 113 -9.62 -14.06 13.01
C ASN A 113 -10.58 -15.05 12.38
N GLY A 114 -10.05 -16.20 11.96
CA GLY A 114 -10.86 -17.28 11.45
C GLY A 114 -10.17 -18.06 10.34
N SER A 115 -11.00 -18.88 9.72
CA SER A 115 -10.65 -19.72 8.59
C SER A 115 -11.00 -19.00 7.29
N TRP A 116 -10.16 -19.16 6.28
CA TRP A 116 -10.24 -18.48 5.00
C TRP A 116 -10.03 -19.47 3.86
N TYR A 117 -10.74 -19.30 2.75
CA TYR A 117 -10.62 -20.13 1.56
C TYR A 117 -10.59 -19.25 0.31
N GLY A 118 -9.92 -19.70 -0.73
CA GLY A 118 -9.84 -19.05 -2.02
C GLY A 118 -8.76 -19.70 -2.85
N TRP A 119 -7.87 -18.90 -3.44
CA TRP A 119 -6.81 -19.41 -4.30
C TRP A 119 -5.59 -18.48 -4.31
N TRP A 120 -4.47 -19.02 -4.77
CA TRP A 120 -3.29 -18.24 -5.09
C TRP A 120 -2.77 -18.57 -6.48
N MET A 121 -2.09 -17.62 -7.10
CA MET A 121 -1.56 -17.78 -8.46
C MET A 121 -0.18 -17.17 -8.63
N ILE A 122 0.58 -17.73 -9.58
CA ILE A 122 1.81 -17.13 -10.09
C ILE A 122 1.44 -16.20 -11.25
N GLU A 123 1.63 -14.90 -11.05
CA GLU A 123 1.34 -13.86 -12.05
C GLU A 123 2.41 -13.85 -13.17
N SER A 124 3.66 -14.05 -12.77
CA SER A 124 4.82 -14.13 -13.67
C SER A 124 5.99 -14.80 -12.97
N GLY A 125 6.87 -15.47 -13.73
CA GLY A 125 8.08 -16.08 -13.19
C GLY A 125 9.31 -15.80 -14.07
N THR A 126 10.49 -16.00 -13.48
CA THR A 126 11.80 -15.94 -14.13
C THR A 126 12.59 -17.21 -13.84
N GLY A 127 13.57 -17.51 -14.70
CA GLY A 127 14.41 -18.69 -14.53
C GLY A 127 13.60 -20.00 -14.48
N ALA A 128 13.76 -20.77 -13.41
CA ALA A 128 13.06 -22.04 -13.21
C ALA A 128 11.52 -21.93 -13.19
N TYR A 129 10.97 -20.72 -12.98
CA TYR A 129 9.54 -20.48 -12.83
C TYR A 129 8.88 -19.81 -14.05
N GLU A 130 9.61 -19.61 -15.17
CA GLU A 130 9.06 -18.95 -16.37
C GLU A 130 7.79 -19.63 -16.91
N ASP A 131 7.79 -20.97 -16.91
CA ASP A 131 6.68 -21.77 -17.43
C ASP A 131 5.51 -21.90 -16.43
N ASN A 132 5.65 -21.37 -15.21
CA ASN A 132 4.62 -21.44 -14.17
C ASN A 132 3.66 -20.25 -14.19
N ALA A 133 3.90 -19.21 -15.01
CA ALA A 133 2.99 -18.07 -15.12
C ALA A 133 1.55 -18.49 -15.47
N GLY A 134 0.59 -18.00 -14.69
CA GLY A 134 -0.83 -18.38 -14.79
C GLY A 134 -1.20 -19.69 -14.09
N SER A 135 -0.24 -20.40 -13.48
CA SER A 135 -0.55 -21.51 -12.59
C SER A 135 -1.21 -20.98 -11.31
N TRP A 136 -2.19 -21.71 -10.81
CA TRP A 136 -2.93 -21.34 -9.61
C TRP A 136 -3.45 -22.60 -8.91
N TRP A 137 -3.67 -22.46 -7.62
CA TRP A 137 -4.04 -23.53 -6.70
C TRP A 137 -5.06 -23.01 -5.71
N ASP A 138 -5.99 -23.87 -5.30
CA ASP A 138 -6.89 -23.54 -4.21
C ASP A 138 -6.12 -23.43 -2.91
N ALA A 139 -6.50 -22.48 -2.07
CA ALA A 139 -5.78 -22.16 -0.85
C ALA A 139 -6.73 -22.01 0.34
N CYS A 140 -6.27 -22.50 1.49
CA CYS A 140 -6.87 -22.27 2.78
C CYS A 140 -5.89 -21.53 3.67
N ALA A 141 -6.39 -20.62 4.50
CA ALA A 141 -5.59 -19.98 5.53
C ALA A 141 -6.32 -19.96 6.87
N GLN A 142 -5.53 -19.98 7.94
CA GLN A 142 -5.98 -19.75 9.30
C GLN A 142 -5.29 -18.49 9.83
N ILE A 143 -6.07 -17.53 10.31
CA ILE A 143 -5.55 -16.30 10.93
C ILE A 143 -5.97 -16.28 12.40
N GLU A 144 -4.99 -16.10 13.27
CA GLU A 144 -5.17 -16.07 14.72
C GLU A 144 -4.41 -14.88 15.32
N LEU A 145 -5.14 -13.81 15.63
CA LEU A 145 -4.65 -12.60 16.26
C LEU A 145 -5.02 -12.54 17.74
N ASP A 146 -4.05 -12.11 18.53
CA ASP A 146 -4.18 -11.71 19.92
C ASP A 146 -4.83 -10.33 20.06
N ALA A 147 -5.21 -9.98 21.28
CA ALA A 147 -5.91 -8.72 21.59
C ALA A 147 -5.08 -7.45 21.26
N ASP A 148 -3.76 -7.56 21.14
CA ASP A 148 -2.88 -6.47 20.73
C ASP A 148 -2.68 -6.40 19.20
N GLY A 149 -3.34 -7.28 18.45
CA GLY A 149 -3.28 -7.35 16.99
C GLY A 149 -2.06 -8.08 16.45
N SER A 150 -1.16 -8.60 17.29
CA SER A 150 -0.13 -9.54 16.88
C SER A 150 -0.73 -10.93 16.68
N GLY A 151 -0.11 -11.81 15.90
CA GLY A 151 -0.63 -13.15 15.70
C GLY A 151 0.07 -13.93 14.60
N THR A 152 -0.62 -14.95 14.07
CA THR A 152 -0.13 -15.78 12.98
C THR A 152 -1.12 -15.87 11.83
N LEU A 153 -0.57 -16.07 10.63
CA LEU A 153 -1.30 -16.52 9.44
C LEU A 153 -0.60 -17.77 8.92
N THR A 154 -1.34 -18.88 8.87
CA THR A 154 -0.87 -20.14 8.29
C THR A 154 -1.61 -20.39 6.98
N LEU A 155 -0.90 -20.79 5.92
CA LEU A 155 -1.44 -21.00 4.57
C LEU A 155 -1.05 -22.38 4.04
N TRP A 156 -1.97 -23.08 3.40
CA TRP A 156 -1.73 -24.32 2.66
C TRP A 156 -2.60 -24.34 1.40
N ASP A 157 -2.16 -25.08 0.40
CA ASP A 157 -2.87 -25.23 -0.87
C ASP A 157 -3.30 -26.67 -1.13
N ASP A 158 -3.92 -26.90 -2.28
CA ASP A 158 -4.42 -28.20 -2.72
C ASP A 158 -3.31 -29.20 -3.13
N SER A 159 -2.03 -28.78 -3.12
CA SER A 159 -0.88 -29.66 -3.28
C SER A 159 -0.38 -30.23 -1.95
N CYS A 160 -0.82 -29.65 -0.82
CA CYS A 160 -0.39 -30.03 0.53
C CYS A 160 -1.12 -31.29 1.04
N GLU A 161 -0.36 -32.20 1.66
CA GLU A 161 -0.94 -33.24 2.51
C GLU A 161 -1.50 -32.65 3.81
N ALA A 162 -2.31 -33.43 4.54
CA ALA A 162 -2.90 -33.00 5.81
C ALA A 162 -1.84 -32.52 6.82
N GLY A 163 -1.93 -31.23 7.18
CA GLY A 163 -1.00 -30.58 8.11
C GLY A 163 0.30 -30.06 7.49
N GLN A 164 0.51 -30.21 6.18
CA GLN A 164 1.55 -29.47 5.45
C GLN A 164 1.07 -28.05 5.18
N ILE A 165 2.03 -27.12 5.15
CA ILE A 165 1.79 -25.69 4.97
C ILE A 165 2.81 -25.14 3.97
N ILE A 166 2.41 -24.12 3.22
CA ILE A 166 3.29 -23.34 2.35
C ILE A 166 3.67 -22.00 2.99
N ALA A 167 2.95 -21.56 4.03
CA ALA A 167 3.33 -20.38 4.79
C ALA A 167 3.01 -20.50 6.28
N ASP A 168 3.89 -19.94 7.10
CA ASP A 168 3.65 -19.64 8.51
C ASP A 168 4.22 -18.25 8.78
N ALA A 169 3.37 -17.23 8.76
CA ALA A 169 3.74 -15.83 8.92
C ALA A 169 3.38 -15.34 10.33
N GLN A 170 4.32 -14.70 11.02
CA GLN A 170 3.97 -13.87 12.17
C GLN A 170 3.48 -12.52 11.65
N VAL A 171 2.33 -12.06 12.12
CA VAL A 171 1.66 -10.86 11.58
C VAL A 171 1.34 -9.85 12.68
N GLN A 172 1.22 -8.59 12.29
CA GLN A 172 0.80 -7.49 13.13
C GLN A 172 -0.24 -6.64 12.41
N ALA A 173 -1.36 -6.37 13.08
CA ALA A 173 -2.34 -5.41 12.61
C ALA A 173 -1.73 -4.00 12.56
N SER A 174 -1.79 -3.39 11.38
CA SER A 174 -1.47 -1.99 11.16
C SER A 174 -2.56 -1.10 11.75
N THR A 175 -2.25 0.17 11.99
CA THR A 175 -3.18 1.17 12.52
C THR A 175 -3.88 1.98 11.41
N ASP A 176 -3.98 1.42 10.20
CA ASP A 176 -4.54 2.14 9.06
C ASP A 176 -6.04 2.45 9.26
N LEU A 177 -6.49 3.51 8.59
CA LEU A 177 -7.79 4.16 8.83
C LEU A 177 -8.98 3.45 8.16
N THR A 178 -8.80 2.23 7.63
CA THR A 178 -9.90 1.44 7.08
C THR A 178 -10.64 0.71 8.23
N THR A 179 -11.88 0.28 8.00
CA THR A 179 -12.68 -0.37 9.05
C THR A 179 -12.09 -1.72 9.48
N SER A 180 -11.50 -2.45 8.55
CA SER A 180 -10.90 -3.78 8.78
C SER A 180 -9.38 -3.75 8.92
N GLY A 181 -8.71 -2.71 8.42
CA GLY A 181 -7.27 -2.52 8.54
C GLY A 181 -6.43 -3.31 7.52
N ARG A 182 -5.13 -3.42 7.79
CA ARG A 182 -4.13 -4.21 7.05
C ARG A 182 -3.30 -5.03 8.04
N LEU A 183 -2.97 -6.29 7.72
CA LEU A 183 -1.93 -7.02 8.45
C LEU A 183 -0.58 -6.88 7.72
N VAL A 184 0.50 -6.84 8.48
CA VAL A 184 1.87 -6.84 7.96
C VAL A 184 2.62 -8.00 8.58
N SER A 185 3.32 -8.81 7.79
CA SER A 185 4.18 -9.84 8.36
C SER A 185 5.42 -9.22 9.02
N THR A 186 5.84 -9.84 10.12
CA THR A 186 6.96 -9.42 10.95
C THR A 186 8.02 -10.52 11.08
N GLY A 187 7.76 -11.67 10.49
CA GLY A 187 8.57 -12.87 10.51
C GLY A 187 7.84 -14.04 9.87
N GLY A 188 8.48 -15.20 9.88
CA GLY A 188 7.94 -16.42 9.32
C GLY A 188 8.40 -16.66 7.89
N SER A 189 7.75 -17.58 7.18
CA SER A 189 8.15 -17.91 5.82
C SER A 189 6.98 -18.17 4.88
N PHE A 190 7.24 -17.95 3.60
CA PHE A 190 6.49 -18.49 2.47
C PHE A 190 7.43 -19.37 1.67
N PHE A 191 7.11 -20.67 1.58
CA PHE A 191 8.05 -21.73 1.27
C PHE A 191 9.31 -21.57 2.14
N ASP A 192 10.47 -21.35 1.51
CA ASP A 192 11.77 -21.15 2.12
C ASP A 192 12.21 -19.67 2.17
N CYS A 193 11.39 -18.73 1.69
CA CYS A 193 11.66 -17.29 1.78
C CYS A 193 11.17 -16.71 3.12
N SER A 194 11.99 -15.85 3.74
CA SER A 194 11.57 -15.10 4.94
C SER A 194 10.51 -14.06 4.60
N LEU A 195 9.58 -13.82 5.52
CA LEU A 195 8.52 -12.82 5.41
C LEU A 195 8.76 -11.64 6.37
N ASP A 196 9.98 -11.11 6.38
CA ASP A 196 10.35 -9.94 7.17
C ASP A 196 11.10 -8.89 6.35
N GLY A 197 11.26 -7.69 6.92
CA GLY A 197 12.04 -6.63 6.32
C GLY A 197 11.50 -6.17 4.96
N ALA A 198 12.28 -6.38 3.89
CA ALA A 198 11.91 -5.98 2.53
C ALA A 198 10.90 -6.93 1.87
N ASP A 199 10.83 -8.17 2.35
CA ASP A 199 10.02 -9.25 1.79
C ASP A 199 8.75 -9.49 2.62
N ALA A 200 8.45 -8.58 3.55
CA ALA A 200 7.26 -8.62 4.37
C ALA A 200 5.98 -8.59 3.52
N TRP A 201 5.04 -9.46 3.87
CA TRP A 201 3.68 -9.43 3.36
C TRP A 201 2.92 -8.22 3.87
N TYR A 202 2.14 -7.64 2.96
CA TYR A 202 1.07 -6.71 3.25
C TYR A 202 -0.23 -7.39 2.86
N ILE A 203 -1.09 -7.62 3.85
CA ILE A 203 -2.33 -8.36 3.73
C ILE A 203 -3.47 -7.36 3.85
N ASP A 204 -4.13 -7.06 2.74
CA ASP A 204 -5.12 -6.00 2.64
C ASP A 204 -6.54 -6.51 2.85
N ALA A 205 -7.30 -5.88 3.75
CA ALA A 205 -8.75 -6.07 3.86
C ALA A 205 -9.48 -5.11 2.93
N ALA A 206 -9.29 -5.28 1.64
CA ALA A 206 -10.11 -4.67 0.60
C ALA A 206 -9.76 -5.32 -0.73
N PRO A 207 -10.73 -5.46 -1.64
CA PRO A 207 -10.45 -5.87 -2.99
C PRO A 207 -9.40 -4.98 -3.64
N SER A 208 -8.41 -5.59 -4.29
CA SER A 208 -7.55 -4.87 -5.23
C SER A 208 -8.41 -4.29 -6.36
N GLU A 209 -7.90 -3.29 -7.09
CA GLU A 209 -8.56 -2.79 -8.30
C GLU A 209 -8.83 -3.92 -9.33
N SER A 210 -8.10 -5.04 -9.22
CA SER A 210 -8.25 -6.21 -10.08
C SER A 210 -9.41 -7.16 -9.71
N MET A 211 -9.87 -7.20 -8.45
CA MET A 211 -10.87 -8.18 -7.98
C MET A 211 -11.88 -7.52 -7.02
N PRO A 212 -12.94 -6.85 -7.51
CA PRO A 212 -13.83 -5.97 -6.73
C PRO A 212 -14.86 -6.70 -5.84
N TYR A 213 -14.48 -7.81 -5.19
CA TYR A 213 -15.37 -8.61 -4.34
C TYR A 213 -15.32 -8.17 -2.88
N SER A 214 -16.47 -8.13 -2.20
CA SER A 214 -16.54 -7.76 -0.80
C SER A 214 -15.93 -8.85 0.10
N GLU A 215 -15.36 -8.42 1.22
CA GLU A 215 -14.86 -9.31 2.27
C GLU A 215 -13.80 -10.30 1.76
N MET A 216 -13.05 -9.88 0.75
CA MET A 216 -11.88 -10.58 0.24
C MET A 216 -10.62 -9.93 0.80
N ILE A 217 -9.66 -10.75 1.20
CA ILE A 217 -8.31 -10.32 1.55
C ILE A 217 -7.36 -10.62 0.40
N CYS A 218 -6.36 -9.77 0.22
CA CYS A 218 -5.35 -9.91 -0.83
C CYS A 218 -3.95 -9.89 -0.24
N ILE A 219 -3.10 -10.80 -0.72
CA ILE A 219 -1.66 -10.84 -0.43
C ILE A 219 -0.93 -10.87 -1.77
N SER A 220 -0.13 -9.86 -2.06
CA SER A 220 0.79 -9.89 -3.20
C SER A 220 2.22 -9.91 -2.71
N GLY A 221 3.05 -10.74 -3.34
CA GLY A 221 4.44 -10.90 -2.95
C GLY A 221 5.33 -11.32 -4.12
N VAL A 222 6.62 -11.37 -3.84
CA VAL A 222 7.63 -11.90 -4.76
C VAL A 222 8.38 -12.99 -4.02
N TYR A 223 8.39 -14.19 -4.59
CA TYR A 223 9.26 -15.26 -4.19
C TYR A 223 10.58 -15.09 -4.95
N THR A 224 11.71 -15.19 -4.25
CA THR A 224 13.03 -15.23 -4.87
C THR A 224 13.79 -16.39 -4.25
N ASP A 225 14.16 -17.38 -5.07
CA ASP A 225 14.84 -18.57 -4.60
C ASP A 225 16.09 -18.18 -3.79
N PRO A 226 16.19 -18.60 -2.52
CA PRO A 226 17.31 -18.24 -1.65
C PRO A 226 18.68 -18.76 -2.13
N GLU A 227 18.68 -19.83 -2.93
CA GLU A 227 19.88 -20.43 -3.52
C GLU A 227 20.20 -19.87 -4.91
N ASN A 228 19.20 -19.38 -5.66
CA ASN A 228 19.37 -18.77 -6.97
C ASN A 228 18.47 -17.55 -7.23
N SER A 229 18.99 -16.34 -7.03
CA SER A 229 18.21 -15.10 -7.20
C SER A 229 17.69 -14.81 -8.62
N GLU A 230 18.12 -15.55 -9.64
CA GLU A 230 17.54 -15.46 -11.00
C GLU A 230 16.21 -16.23 -11.12
N ASP A 231 15.96 -17.18 -10.22
CA ASP A 231 14.73 -17.95 -10.11
C ASP A 231 13.78 -17.23 -9.14
N SER A 232 12.73 -16.61 -9.68
CA SER A 232 11.80 -15.79 -8.92
C SER A 232 10.41 -15.87 -9.53
N PHE A 233 9.37 -15.61 -8.72
CA PHE A 233 8.03 -15.40 -9.23
C PHE A 233 7.25 -14.36 -8.42
N VAL A 234 6.37 -13.64 -9.12
CA VAL A 234 5.37 -12.75 -8.52
C VAL A 234 4.10 -13.57 -8.30
N TYR A 235 3.52 -13.47 -7.11
CA TYR A 235 2.28 -14.17 -6.79
C TYR A 235 1.24 -13.24 -6.15
N THR A 236 -0.01 -13.65 -6.28
CA THR A 236 -1.14 -13.06 -5.57
C THR A 236 -1.99 -14.16 -4.93
N VAL A 237 -2.45 -13.92 -3.71
CA VAL A 237 -3.37 -14.76 -2.94
C VAL A 237 -4.66 -13.97 -2.74
N TYR A 238 -5.80 -14.59 -3.03
CA TYR A 238 -7.13 -14.04 -2.77
C TYR A 238 -7.95 -15.00 -1.92
N LEU A 239 -8.42 -14.54 -0.76
CA LEU A 239 -9.17 -15.39 0.17
C LEU A 239 -10.44 -14.68 0.67
N ARG A 240 -11.49 -15.45 0.90
CA ARG A 240 -12.71 -15.04 1.59
C ARG A 240 -12.88 -15.84 2.88
N PRO A 241 -13.68 -15.35 3.85
CA PRO A 241 -14.00 -16.12 5.04
C PRO A 241 -14.60 -17.49 4.68
N TRP A 242 -14.17 -18.53 5.38
CA TRP A 242 -14.74 -19.87 5.28
C TRP A 242 -16.24 -19.83 5.58
N GLY A 243 -17.05 -20.42 4.70
CA GLY A 243 -18.51 -20.41 4.79
C GLY A 243 -19.17 -19.25 4.03
N MET A 244 -18.41 -18.30 3.48
CA MET A 244 -18.93 -17.31 2.55
C MET A 244 -19.22 -17.98 1.20
N ASP A 245 -20.36 -17.63 0.59
CA ASP A 245 -20.67 -18.06 -0.78
C ASP A 245 -19.80 -17.32 -1.80
N TRP A 246 -19.71 -17.85 -3.02
CA TRP A 246 -18.94 -17.25 -4.11
C TRP A 246 -19.83 -16.92 -5.32
N GLU A 247 -21.13 -16.73 -5.10
CA GLU A 247 -22.08 -16.56 -6.20
C GLU A 247 -21.94 -15.21 -6.90
N ASP A 248 -21.43 -14.19 -6.20
CA ASP A 248 -21.02 -12.92 -6.79
C ASP A 248 -19.85 -13.11 -7.78
N VAL A 249 -18.83 -13.88 -7.39
CA VAL A 249 -17.70 -14.25 -8.25
C VAL A 249 -18.18 -15.08 -9.44
N ARG A 250 -19.01 -16.11 -9.21
CA ARG A 250 -19.58 -16.95 -10.27
C ARG A 250 -20.35 -16.13 -11.30
N THR A 251 -21.16 -15.18 -10.83
CA THR A 251 -22.01 -14.35 -11.68
C THR A 251 -21.19 -13.38 -12.53
N ASP A 252 -20.09 -12.85 -11.99
CA ASP A 252 -19.17 -11.95 -12.72
C ASP A 252 -18.30 -12.73 -13.71
N ASP A 253 -17.58 -13.74 -13.23
CA ASP A 253 -16.67 -14.58 -14.02
C ASP A 253 -16.41 -15.92 -13.30
N GLU A 254 -17.12 -16.96 -13.75
CA GLU A 254 -17.01 -18.33 -13.22
C GLU A 254 -15.57 -18.89 -13.30
N THR A 255 -14.72 -18.38 -14.20
CA THR A 255 -13.32 -18.84 -14.31
C THR A 255 -12.45 -18.41 -13.13
N ARG A 256 -12.97 -17.53 -12.26
CA ARG A 256 -12.30 -17.05 -11.04
C ARG A 256 -12.71 -17.80 -9.77
N LEU A 257 -13.58 -18.80 -9.89
CA LEU A 257 -13.93 -19.66 -8.76
C LEU A 257 -12.79 -20.61 -8.42
N PRO A 258 -12.51 -20.87 -7.13
CA PRO A 258 -11.64 -21.96 -6.73
C PRO A 258 -12.03 -23.28 -7.42
N TYR A 259 -11.04 -24.07 -7.84
CA TYR A 259 -11.24 -25.32 -8.56
C TYR A 259 -12.09 -26.33 -7.78
N PHE A 260 -11.94 -26.35 -6.46
CA PHE A 260 -12.64 -27.24 -5.56
C PHE A 260 -13.94 -26.63 -5.01
N TYR A 261 -14.41 -25.50 -5.54
CA TYR A 261 -15.60 -24.81 -5.02
C TYR A 261 -16.84 -25.72 -5.04
N ASP A 262 -17.22 -26.23 -6.21
CA ASP A 262 -18.47 -26.99 -6.38
C ASP A 262 -18.39 -28.42 -5.83
N ASP A 263 -17.25 -29.08 -6.01
CA ASP A 263 -17.10 -30.51 -5.73
C ASP A 263 -16.60 -30.82 -4.31
N TRP A 264 -16.11 -29.81 -3.56
CA TRP A 264 -15.56 -30.01 -2.22
C TRP A 264 -15.97 -28.92 -1.23
N TYR A 265 -15.75 -27.64 -1.53
CA TYR A 265 -16.03 -26.55 -0.59
C TYR A 265 -17.54 -26.40 -0.31
N LEU A 266 -18.36 -26.25 -1.35
CA LEU A 266 -19.80 -26.02 -1.21
C LEU A 266 -20.49 -27.17 -0.44
N PRO A 267 -20.24 -28.47 -0.74
CA PRO A 267 -20.76 -29.57 0.07
C PRO A 267 -20.36 -29.51 1.55
N LEU A 268 -19.14 -29.06 1.88
CA LEU A 268 -18.69 -28.89 3.26
C LEU A 268 -19.45 -27.78 3.97
N ILE A 269 -19.66 -26.65 3.29
CA ILE A 269 -20.41 -25.52 3.83
C ILE A 269 -21.88 -25.90 4.04
N GLU A 270 -22.52 -26.58 3.09
CA GLU A 270 -23.89 -27.06 3.21
C GLU A 270 -24.05 -28.08 4.37
N ALA A 271 -23.01 -28.86 4.65
CA ALA A 271 -22.97 -29.78 5.78
C ALA A 271 -22.64 -29.09 7.12
N GLY A 272 -22.31 -27.80 7.12
CA GLY A 272 -21.88 -27.05 8.31
C GLY A 272 -20.53 -27.51 8.87
N ALA A 273 -19.64 -28.01 8.02
CA ALA A 273 -18.33 -28.49 8.42
C ALA A 273 -17.37 -27.32 8.71
N SER A 274 -16.47 -27.53 9.68
CA SER A 274 -15.30 -26.68 9.88
C SER A 274 -14.27 -26.92 8.76
N MET A 275 -13.42 -25.93 8.50
CA MET A 275 -12.35 -26.04 7.51
C MET A 275 -11.42 -27.23 7.80
N PRO A 276 -11.28 -28.19 6.86
CA PRO A 276 -10.34 -29.29 7.01
C PRO A 276 -8.88 -28.85 6.92
N ASN A 277 -7.95 -29.71 7.34
CA ASN A 277 -6.51 -29.46 7.28
C ASN A 277 -5.85 -29.92 5.97
N ALA A 278 -6.63 -30.25 4.95
CA ALA A 278 -6.22 -30.56 3.58
C ALA A 278 -7.38 -30.27 2.61
N ILE A 279 -7.07 -29.74 1.43
CA ILE A 279 -8.05 -29.46 0.37
C ILE A 279 -8.25 -30.72 -0.48
N GLY A 280 -9.48 -30.92 -0.99
CA GLY A 280 -9.80 -32.04 -1.89
C GLY A 280 -9.86 -33.42 -1.23
N GLY A 281 -9.55 -33.55 0.06
CA GLY A 281 -9.68 -34.80 0.81
C GLY A 281 -11.14 -35.20 1.08
N THR A 282 -11.42 -36.50 1.17
CA THR A 282 -12.72 -37.01 1.65
C THR A 282 -12.92 -36.71 3.13
N LEU A 283 -14.12 -36.22 3.49
CA LEU A 283 -14.58 -36.08 4.87
C LEU A 283 -14.27 -37.37 5.67
N ALA A 284 -13.45 -37.25 6.70
CA ALA A 284 -13.13 -38.33 7.64
C ALA A 284 -14.23 -38.54 8.68
#